data_AF-A0A4P7VID2-F1
#
_entry.id   AF-A0A4P7VID2-F1
#
_cell.length_a   1.000
_cell.length_b   1.000
_cell.length_c   1.000
_cell.angle_alpha   90.00
_cell.angle_beta   90.00
_cell.angle_gamma   90.00
#
_symmetry.space_group_name_H-M   'P 1'
#
loop_
_entity.id
_entity.type
_entity.pdbx_description
1 polymer ?
#
loop_
_entity_poly.entity_id
_entity_poly.type
_entity_poly.pdbx_seq_one_letter_code
_entity_poly.pdbx_strand_id
1 'polypeptide(L)' 'MTIFEILKFNRELLERLRNIGVRLEDTRYIDLFGEFNDMVLAGEKVSYAVAVLAEKYGISERKVYSLVRHFRNDCNPGAV' A
#
# COMPACT_ATOMS: atom_id res chain seq x y z
N MET A 1 -9.02 -9.63 24.79
CA MET A 1 -8.62 -9.41 23.38
C MET A 1 -7.34 -10.13 23.10
N THR A 2 -7.46 -11.36 22.62
CA THR A 2 -6.37 -12.12 22.01
C THR A 2 -6.29 -11.81 20.51
N ILE A 3 -5.18 -12.17 19.86
CA ILE A 3 -5.03 -12.08 18.40
C ILE A 3 -6.15 -12.88 17.70
N PHE A 4 -6.50 -14.04 18.24
CA PHE A 4 -7.59 -14.85 17.71
C PHE A 4 -8.95 -14.13 17.78
N GLU A 5 -9.24 -13.43 18.88
CA GLU A 5 -10.50 -12.70 19.07
C GLU A 5 -10.65 -11.55 18.05
N ILE A 6 -9.61 -10.76 17.80
CA ILE A 6 -9.67 -9.66 16.83
C ILE A 6 -9.76 -10.17 15.38
N LEU A 7 -9.08 -11.27 15.06
CA LEU A 7 -9.20 -11.92 13.75
C LEU A 7 -10.58 -12.52 13.55
N LYS A 8 -11.15 -13.17 14.58
CA LYS A 8 -12.51 -13.71 14.55
C LYS A 8 -13.54 -12.60 14.37
N PHE A 9 -13.36 -11.47 15.07
CA PHE A 9 -14.23 -10.31 14.97
C PHE A 9 -14.21 -9.68 13.56
N ASN A 10 -13.02 -9.56 12.94
CA ASN A 10 -12.85 -8.93 11.62
C ASN A 10 -12.84 -9.92 10.44
N ARG A 11 -13.19 -11.19 10.66
CA ARG A 11 -12.99 -12.27 9.68
C ARG A 11 -13.56 -11.93 8.31
N GLU A 12 -14.79 -11.44 8.26
CA GLU A 12 -15.47 -11.13 7.00
C GLU A 12 -14.77 -10.00 6.22
N LEU A 13 -14.37 -8.94 6.92
CA LEU A 13 -13.64 -7.82 6.31
C LEU A 13 -12.28 -8.28 5.77
N LEU A 14 -11.55 -9.08 6.54
CA LEU A 14 -10.24 -9.59 6.13
C LEU A 14 -10.35 -10.52 4.92
N GLU A 15 -11.37 -11.39 4.87
CA GLU A 15 -11.63 -12.25 3.72
C GLU A 15 -11.98 -11.43 2.46
N ARG A 16 -12.82 -10.39 2.59
CA ARG A 16 -13.17 -9.49 1.47
C ARG A 16 -11.94 -8.76 0.94
N LEU A 17 -11.13 -8.17 1.82
CA LEU A 17 -9.89 -7.46 1.43
C LEU A 17 -8.92 -8.40 0.72
N ARG A 18 -8.73 -9.61 1.26
CA ARG A 18 -7.88 -10.64 0.64
C ARG A 18 -8.39 -11.02 -0.75
N ASN A 19 -9.69 -11.24 -0.91
CA ASN A 19 -10.29 -11.64 -2.20
C ASN A 19 -10.17 -10.56 -3.29
N ILE A 20 -9.91 -9.32 -2.90
CA ILE A 20 -9.71 -8.17 -3.78
C ILE A 20 -8.20 -7.92 -4.06
N GLY A 21 -7.32 -8.68 -3.42
CA GLY A 21 -5.86 -8.61 -3.60
C GLY A 21 -5.13 -7.71 -2.60
N VAL A 22 -5.81 -7.22 -1.56
CA VAL A 22 -5.19 -6.41 -0.50
C VAL A 22 -4.42 -7.31 0.46
N ARG A 23 -3.19 -6.91 0.77
CA ARG A 23 -2.31 -7.62 1.70
C ARG A 23 -2.26 -6.88 3.04
N LEU A 24 -2.03 -7.60 4.13
CA LEU A 24 -1.87 -6.97 5.44
C LEU A 24 -0.63 -6.05 5.46
N GLU A 25 0.41 -6.39 4.71
CA GLU A 25 1.63 -5.59 4.60
C GLU A 25 1.39 -4.23 3.92
N ASP A 26 0.34 -4.11 3.10
CA ASP A 26 0.01 -2.87 2.38
C ASP A 26 -0.31 -1.74 3.36
N THR A 27 -0.84 -2.07 4.54
CA THR A 27 -1.14 -1.10 5.61
C THR A 27 0.07 -0.27 6.03
N ARG A 28 1.29 -0.81 5.90
CA ARG A 28 2.54 -0.11 6.24
C ARG A 28 2.94 0.97 5.25
N TYR A 29 2.34 0.98 4.07
CA TYR A 29 2.74 1.84 2.96
C TYR A 29 1.62 2.78 2.49
N ILE A 30 0.51 2.85 3.25
CA ILE A 30 -0.60 3.78 2.97
C ILE A 30 -0.09 5.22 2.98
N ASP A 31 0.66 5.61 4.02
CA ASP A 31 1.20 6.96 4.16
C ASP A 31 2.19 7.29 3.04
N LEU A 32 3.05 6.33 2.67
CA LEU A 32 3.98 6.48 1.54
C LEU A 32 3.24 6.79 0.25
N PHE A 33 2.16 6.06 -0.04
CA PHE A 33 1.37 6.27 -1.25
C PHE A 33 0.58 7.58 -1.21
N GLY A 34 0.09 7.99 -0.03
CA GLY A 34 -0.53 9.30 0.19
C GLY A 34 0.44 10.43 -0.15
N GLU A 35 1.61 10.43 0.47
CA GLU A 35 2.66 11.43 0.20
C GLU A 35 3.12 11.42 -1.26
N PHE A 36 3.24 10.24 -1.88
CA PHE A 36 3.55 10.13 -3.29
C PHE A 36 2.53 10.86 -4.17
N ASN A 37 1.23 10.70 -3.88
CA ASN A 37 0.18 11.39 -4.62
C ASN A 37 0.25 12.90 -4.37
N ASP A 38 0.49 13.35 -3.14
CA ASP A 38 0.60 14.77 -2.81
C ASP A 38 1.77 15.44 -3.57
N MET A 39 2.93 14.77 -3.63
CA MET A 39 4.09 15.26 -4.39
C MET A 39 3.78 15.36 -5.89
N VAL A 40 3.16 14.33 -6.47
CA VAL A 40 2.81 14.32 -7.89
C VAL A 40 1.73 15.36 -8.21
N LEU A 41 0.75 15.56 -7.33
CA LEU A 41 -0.27 16.61 -7.46
C LEU A 41 0.32 18.01 -7.35
N ALA A 42 1.37 18.19 -6.55
CA ALA A 42 2.13 19.44 -6.47
C ALA A 42 3.01 19.70 -7.72
N GLY A 43 3.07 18.76 -8.68
CA GLY A 43 3.83 18.89 -9.92
C GLY A 43 5.27 18.40 -9.83
N GLU A 44 5.65 17.73 -8.75
CA GLU A 44 6.99 17.16 -8.60
C GLU A 44 7.24 16.03 -9.61
N LYS A 45 8.50 15.89 -10.05
CA LYS A 45 8.89 14.78 -10.92
C LYS A 45 8.73 13.46 -10.17
N VAL A 46 8.15 12.46 -10.84
CA VAL A 46 7.96 11.11 -10.26
C VAL A 46 9.27 10.50 -9.74
N SER A 47 10.37 10.65 -10.48
CA SER A 47 11.69 10.15 -10.04
C SER A 47 12.19 10.84 -8.77
N TYR A 48 11.87 12.13 -8.59
CA TYR A 48 12.20 12.86 -7.37
C TYR A 48 11.35 12.38 -6.19
N ALA A 49 10.04 12.27 -6.36
CA ALA A 49 9.15 11.72 -5.33
C ALA A 49 9.57 10.31 -4.89
N VAL A 50 9.96 9.45 -5.84
CA VAL A 50 10.45 8.10 -5.55
C VAL A 50 11.74 8.13 -4.72
N ALA A 51 12.72 8.95 -5.08
CA ALA A 51 13.98 9.06 -4.34
C ALA A 51 13.76 9.57 -2.90
N VAL A 52 12.94 10.61 -2.73
CA VAL A 52 12.62 11.17 -1.41
C VAL A 52 11.91 10.15 -0.52
N LEU A 53 10.92 9.43 -1.07
CA LEU A 53 10.18 8.41 -0.31
C LEU A 53 11.03 7.18 0.00
N ALA A 54 11.93 6.79 -0.91
CA ALA A 54 12.87 5.69 -0.68
C ALA A 54 13.76 5.98 0.54
N GLU A 55 14.32 7.20 0.61
CA GLU A 55 15.12 7.65 1.73
C GLU A 55 14.29 7.75 3.02
N LYS A 56 13.14 8.44 2.96
CA LYS A 56 12.27 8.68 4.13
C LYS A 56 11.77 7.39 4.77
N TYR A 57 11.40 6.39 3.97
CA TYR A 57 10.85 5.13 4.45
C TYR A 57 11.90 4.01 4.56
N GLY A 58 13.18 4.29 4.28
CA GLY A 58 14.27 3.33 4.40
C GLY A 58 14.14 2.10 3.49
N ILE A 59 13.58 2.28 2.29
CA ILE A 59 13.37 1.21 1.30
C ILE A 59 14.02 1.57 -0.03
N SER A 60 14.26 0.59 -0.89
CA SER A 60 14.82 0.87 -2.22
C SER A 60 13.81 1.58 -3.12
N GLU A 61 14.29 2.42 -4.04
CA GLU A 61 13.45 3.04 -5.07
C GLU A 61 12.67 1.99 -5.88
N ARG A 62 13.29 0.84 -6.17
CA ARG A 62 12.61 -0.29 -6.82
C ARG A 62 11.39 -0.76 -6.02
N LYS A 63 11.50 -0.80 -4.69
CA LYS A 63 10.37 -1.13 -3.81
C LYS A 63 9.29 -0.04 -3.90
N VAL A 64 9.66 1.24 -3.88
CA VAL A 64 8.72 2.35 -4.05
C VAL A 64 7.95 2.23 -5.37
N TYR A 65 8.64 2.04 -6.50
CA TYR A 65 7.98 1.81 -7.80
C TYR A 65 7.03 0.61 -7.77
N SER A 66 7.42 -0.49 -7.11
CA SER A 66 6.55 -1.67 -6.99
C SER A 66 5.29 -1.39 -6.17
N LEU A 67 5.40 -0.59 -5.10
CA LEU A 67 4.29 -0.19 -4.25
C LEU A 67 3.36 0.77 -5.00
N VAL A 68 3.90 1.78 -5.68
CA VAL A 68 3.12 2.71 -6.51
C VAL A 68 2.34 1.94 -7.59
N ARG A 69 2.98 0.96 -8.24
CA ARG A 69 2.29 0.10 -9.21
C ARG A 69 1.20 -0.74 -8.56
N HIS A 70 1.47 -1.33 -7.39
CA HIS A 70 0.51 -2.14 -6.64
C HIS A 70 -0.73 -1.34 -6.23
N PHE A 71 -0.54 -0.18 -5.61
CA PHE A 71 -1.63 0.67 -5.12
C PHE A 71 -2.44 1.38 -6.20
N ARG A 72 -1.90 1.49 -7.42
CA ARG A 72 -2.64 2.01 -8.58
C ARG A 72 -3.49 0.95 -9.29
N ASN A 73 -3.30 -0.33 -8.98
CA ASN A 73 -4.10 -1.37 -9.61
C ASN A 73 -5.54 -1.31 -9.09
N ASP A 74 -6.48 -1.63 -9.98
CA ASP A 74 -7.87 -1.82 -9.59
C ASP A 74 -8.00 -3.00 -8.62
N CYS A 75 -8.98 -2.87 -7.72
CA CYS A 75 -9.46 -3.98 -6.90
C CYS A 75 -9.83 -5.16 -7.82
N ASN A 76 -9.15 -6.30 -7.67
CA ASN A 76 -9.34 -7.44 -8.59
C ASN A 76 -10.17 -8.53 -7.89
N PRO A 77 -11.48 -8.64 -8.17
CA PRO A 77 -12.33 -9.65 -7.55
C PRO A 77 -11.92 -11.02 -8.10
N GLY A 78 -11.21 -11.81 -7.29
CA GLY A 78 -10.71 -13.12 -7.69
C GLY A 78 -9.19 -13.21 -7.88
N ALA A 79 -8.43 -12.26 -7.32
CA ALA A 79 -7.00 -12.44 -7.08
C ALA A 79 -6.79 -13.52 -6.00
N VAL A 80 -6.88 -14.79 -6.41
CA VAL A 80 -6.59 -15.97 -5.58
C VAL A 80 -5.29 -16.59 -6.04
#